data_AF-A0A2M7XTS4-F1
#
_entry.id   AF-A0A2M7XTS4-F1
#
_cell.length_a   1.000
_cell.length_b   1.000
_cell.length_c   1.000
_cell.angle_alpha   90.00
_cell.angle_beta   90.00
_cell.angle_gamma   90.00
#
_symmetry.space_group_name_H-M   'P 1'
#
loop_
_entity.id
_entity.type
_entity.pdbx_description
1 polymer ?
#
loop_
_entity_poly.entity_id
_entity_poly.type
_entity_poly.pdbx_seq_one_letter_code
_entity_poly.pdbx_strand_id
1 'polypeptide(L)' 'KQSSAQITTIYSPEDLINRRVIAVVNFPPKQIADFMSEVLVLGVDVPGKGVTLLGIAEDATPGCRVY' A
#
# COMPACT_ATOMS: atom_id res chain seq x y z
N LYS A 1 -5.46 9.63 4.11
CA LYS A 1 -4.82 9.75 2.78
C LYS A 1 -5.27 8.58 1.93
N GLN A 2 -5.54 8.80 0.65
CA GLN A 2 -6.01 7.80 -0.30
C GLN A 2 -4.85 7.30 -1.18
N SER A 3 -4.94 6.05 -1.67
CA SER A 3 -3.95 5.46 -2.57
C SER A 3 -4.65 4.56 -3.58
N SER A 4 -4.11 4.50 -4.80
CA SER A 4 -4.49 3.51 -5.81
C SER A 4 -3.29 2.59 -6.05
N ALA A 5 -3.47 1.29 -5.80
CA ALA A 5 -2.43 0.28 -5.88
C ALA A 5 -2.87 -0.91 -6.74
N GLN A 6 -1.98 -1.40 -7.60
CA GLN A 6 -2.24 -2.52 -8.50
C GLN A 6 -1.84 -3.85 -7.83
N ILE A 7 -2.68 -4.32 -6.89
CA ILE A 7 -2.40 -5.46 -6.02
C ILE A 7 -3.44 -6.59 -6.11
N THR A 8 -4.35 -6.51 -7.08
CA THR A 8 -5.50 -7.41 -7.25
C THR A 8 -5.13 -8.86 -7.58
N THR A 9 -3.89 -9.12 -8.02
CA THR A 9 -3.41 -10.48 -8.29
C THR A 9 -3.32 -11.33 -7.02
N ILE A 10 -2.99 -10.71 -5.88
CA ILE A 10 -2.74 -11.41 -4.61
C ILE A 10 -3.83 -11.13 -3.57
N TYR A 11 -4.45 -9.95 -3.61
CA TYR A 11 -5.37 -9.50 -2.56
C TYR A 11 -6.76 -9.19 -3.11
N SER A 12 -7.77 -9.69 -2.42
CA SER A 12 -9.16 -9.25 -2.54
C SER A 12 -9.42 -8.01 -1.66
N PRO A 13 -10.52 -7.27 -1.86
CA PRO A 13 -10.88 -6.16 -0.99
C PRO A 13 -11.03 -6.57 0.48
N GLU A 14 -11.59 -7.75 0.77
CA GLU A 14 -11.75 -8.24 2.15
C GLU A 14 -10.42 -8.54 2.85
N ASP A 15 -9.38 -8.96 2.11
CA ASP A 15 -8.03 -9.20 2.67
C ASP A 15 -7.34 -7.93 3.17
N LEU A 16 -7.80 -6.77 2.72
CA LEU A 16 -7.19 -5.47 2.99
C LEU A 16 -7.83 -4.76 4.19
N ILE A 17 -9.03 -5.16 4.60
CA ILE A 17 -9.70 -4.55 5.75
C ILE A 17 -8.90 -4.83 7.02
N ASN A 18 -8.63 -3.78 7.80
CA ASN A 18 -7.78 -3.81 9.00
C ASN A 18 -6.31 -4.22 8.77
N ARG A 19 -5.86 -4.36 7.53
CA ARG A 19 -4.47 -4.66 7.22
C ARG A 19 -3.58 -3.43 7.42
N ARG A 20 -2.45 -3.61 8.13
CA ARG A 20 -1.38 -2.59 8.20
C ARG A 20 -0.54 -2.63 6.94
N VAL A 21 -0.16 -1.45 6.43
CA VAL A 21 0.69 -1.30 5.25
C VAL A 21 1.76 -0.24 5.50
N ILE A 22 2.87 -0.36 4.78
CA ILE A 22 3.92 0.66 4.76
C ILE A 22 3.67 1.56 3.54
N ALA A 23 3.78 2.89 3.72
CA ALA A 23 3.59 3.83 2.63
C ALA A 23 4.52 5.04 2.73
N VAL A 24 4.92 5.57 1.58
CA VAL A 24 5.59 6.87 1.46
C VAL A 24 4.52 7.96 1.41
N VAL A 25 4.56 8.90 2.35
CA VAL A 25 3.47 9.86 2.59
C VAL A 25 3.75 11.30 2.12
N ASN A 26 4.97 11.57 1.65
CA ASN A 26 5.47 12.91 1.32
C ASN A 26 5.69 13.13 -0.19
N PHE A 27 5.31 12.19 -1.05
CA PHE A 27 5.32 12.45 -2.49
C PHE A 27 4.18 13.38 -2.88
N PRO A 28 4.36 14.20 -3.95
CA PRO A 28 3.25 14.90 -4.57
C PRO A 28 2.13 13.91 -4.95
N PRO A 29 0.84 14.29 -4.81
CA PRO A 29 -0.27 13.46 -5.24
C PRO A 29 -0.16 13.10 -6.72
N LYS A 30 -0.57 11.87 -7.07
CA LYS A 30 -0.57 11.36 -8.45
C LYS A 30 -2.02 11.14 -8.91
N GLN A 31 -2.41 11.83 -9.98
CA GLN A 31 -3.69 11.59 -10.64
C GLN A 31 -3.65 10.28 -11.43
N ILE A 32 -4.64 9.41 -11.21
CA ILE A 32 -4.83 8.13 -11.91
C ILE A 32 -6.29 8.07 -12.35
N ALA A 33 -6.55 8.27 -13.64
CA ALA A 33 -7.91 8.46 -14.17
C ALA A 33 -8.66 9.56 -13.41
N ASP A 34 -9.76 9.24 -12.73
CA ASP A 34 -10.58 10.11 -11.88
C ASP A 34 -10.18 10.07 -10.39
N PHE A 35 -9.17 9.25 -10.03
CA PHE A 35 -8.73 9.04 -8.67
C PHE A 35 -7.43 9.79 -8.33
N MET A 36 -7.38 10.46 -7.18
CA MET A 36 -6.18 11.13 -6.69
C MET A 36 -5.44 10.25 -5.66
N SER A 37 -4.24 9.77 -6.00
CA SER A 37 -3.41 8.98 -5.10
C SER A 37 -2.44 9.86 -4.31
N GLU A 38 -2.64 9.99 -3.01
CA GLU A 38 -1.88 10.88 -2.12
C GLU A 38 -0.67 10.21 -1.45
N VAL A 39 -0.62 8.88 -1.48
CA VAL A 39 0.49 8.08 -0.92
C VAL A 39 0.84 6.94 -1.84
N LEU A 40 2.08 6.48 -1.74
CA LEU A 40 2.56 5.26 -2.38
C LEU A 40 2.60 4.14 -1.35
N VAL A 41 1.69 3.18 -1.44
CA VAL A 41 1.75 1.94 -0.66
C VAL A 41 2.89 1.07 -1.19
N LEU A 42 3.74 0.57 -0.30
CA LEU A 42 4.92 -0.22 -0.66
C LEU A 42 4.60 -1.71 -0.75
N GLY A 43 5.15 -2.33 -1.79
CA GLY A 43 5.10 -3.76 -2.02
C GLY A 43 6.25 -4.19 -2.91
N VAL A 44 6.52 -5.49 -2.94
CA VAL A 44 7.56 -6.11 -3.78
C VAL A 44 6.87 -6.87 -4.89
N ASP A 45 7.24 -6.57 -6.15
CA ASP A 45 6.80 -7.38 -7.29
C ASP A 45 7.54 -8.72 -7.27
N VAL A 46 6.80 -9.79 -6.97
CA VAL A 46 7.33 -11.14 -6.92
C VAL A 46 7.09 -11.80 -8.27
N PRO A 47 8.14 -12.22 -9.00
CA PRO A 47 8.00 -12.82 -10.33
C PRO A 47 7.01 -13.98 -10.36
N GLY A 48 6.06 -13.92 -11.29
CA GLY A 48 5.02 -14.94 -11.47
C GLY A 48 3.92 -14.96 -10.40
N LYS A 49 3.96 -14.05 -9.41
CA LYS A 49 2.96 -13.98 -8.32
C LYS A 49 2.27 -12.61 -8.24
N GLY A 50 2.99 -11.53 -8.52
CA GLY A 50 2.52 -10.16 -8.43
C GLY A 50 2.99 -9.44 -7.17
N VAL A 51 2.39 -8.27 -6.90
CA VAL A 51 2.88 -7.35 -5.87
C VAL A 51 2.45 -7.79 -4.48
N THR A 52 3.41 -8.19 -3.65
CA THR A 52 3.22 -8.52 -2.23
C THR A 52 3.42 -7.29 -1.36
N LEU A 53 2.42 -6.90 -0.57
CA LEU A 53 2.49 -5.74 0.32
C LEU A 53 3.55 -5.92 1.42
N LEU A 54 4.34 -4.87 1.65
CA LEU A 54 5.23 -4.81 2.80
C LEU A 54 4.43 -4.55 4.08
N GLY A 55 4.85 -5.20 5.16
CA GLY A 55 4.27 -5.06 6.49
C GLY A 55 5.34 -5.21 7.56
N ILE A 56 4.94 -4.94 8.79
CA ILE A 56 5.75 -5.15 9.99
C ILE A 56 5.35 -6.47 10.65
N ALA A 57 6.30 -7.13 11.31
CA ALA A 57 6.05 -8.40 11.99
C ALA A 57 5.25 -8.20 13.30
N GLU A 58 5.47 -7.08 13.98
CA GLU A 58 4.74 -6.68 15.18
C GLU A 58 3.58 -5.74 14.82
N ASP A 59 2.63 -5.52 15.74
CA ASP A 59 1.64 -4.47 15.54
C ASP A 59 2.25 -3.10 15.88
N ALA A 60 1.92 -2.09 15.08
CA ALA A 60 2.32 -0.72 15.35
C ALA A 60 1.13 0.21 15.16
N THR A 61 1.17 1.31 15.90
CA THR A 61 0.18 2.37 15.76
C THR A 61 0.31 3.02 14.38
N PRO A 62 -0.78 3.21 13.62
CA PRO A 62 -0.73 3.91 12.35
C PRO A 62 -0.06 5.28 12.45
N GLY A 63 0.86 5.56 11.53
CA GLY A 63 1.62 6.81 11.52
C GLY A 63 3.00 6.71 12.17
N CYS A 64 3.38 5.57 12.76
CA CYS A 64 4.77 5.30 13.13
C CYS A 64 5.71 5.50 11.93
N ARG A 65 6.86 6.12 12.19
CA ARG A 65 7.87 6.38 11.17
C ARG A 65 8.64 5.11 10.85
N VAL A 66 8.74 4.80 9.57
CA VAL A 66 9.67 3.77 9.07
C VAL A 66 11.02 4.44 8.82
N TYR A 67 12.09 3.76 9.24
CA TYR A 67 13.48 4.19 9.08
C TYR A 67 14.17 3.31 8.05
#